data_AF-A0A1J3ETC0-F1
#
_entry.id   AF-A0A1J3ETC0-F1
#
_cell.length_a   1.000
_cell.length_b   1.000
_cell.length_c   1.000
_cell.angle_alpha   90.00
_cell.angle_beta   90.00
_cell.angle_gamma   90.00
#
_symmetry.space_group_name_H-M   'P 1'
#
loop_
_entity.id
_entity.type
_entity.pdbx_description
1 polymer ?
#
loop_
_entity_poly.entity_id
_entity_poly.type
_entity_poly.pdbx_seq_one_letter_code
_entity_poly.pdbx_strand_id
1 'polypeptide(L)'
;ENKRCNICTHPISLHSFYGCMDCSFILHKICAEFLKSRWHVLHNERLTLAPSNSSYIVCDACGIISNGFMYHHEDKKLDVR
;
A
#
# COMPACT_ATOMS: atom_id res chain seq x y z
N GLU A 1 18.19 -17.70 -8.65
CA GLU A 1 18.03 -16.26 -8.35
C GLU A 1 17.63 -16.07 -6.90
N ASN A 2 18.27 -15.16 -6.19
CA ASN A 2 17.94 -14.84 -4.80
C ASN A 2 16.76 -13.85 -4.77
N LYS A 3 15.53 -14.36 -4.73
CA LYS A 3 14.33 -13.52 -4.50
C LYS A 3 14.53 -12.73 -3.21
N ARG A 4 14.30 -11.41 -3.23
CA ARG A 4 14.43 -10.53 -2.06
C ARG A 4 13.08 -9.91 -1.73
N CYS A 5 12.85 -9.67 -0.45
CA CYS A 5 11.67 -8.96 0.01
C CYS A 5 11.78 -7.49 -0.40
N ASN A 6 10.74 -6.96 -1.05
CA ASN A 6 10.73 -5.57 -1.53
C ASN A 6 10.62 -4.54 -0.41
N ILE A 7 10.34 -4.96 0.83
CA ILE A 7 10.22 -4.06 1.98
C ILE A 7 11.51 -4.04 2.80
N CYS A 8 11.97 -5.21 3.23
CA CYS A 8 13.13 -5.29 4.14
C CYS A 8 14.44 -5.57 3.39
N THR A 9 14.41 -5.78 2.07
CA THR A 9 15.57 -6.07 1.20
C THR A 9 16.35 -7.36 1.51
N HIS A 10 15.93 -8.08 2.56
CA HIS A 10 16.50 -9.37 2.94
C HIS A 10 16.05 -10.49 1.98
N PRO A 11 16.88 -11.55 1.84
CA PRO A 11 16.53 -12.70 1.02
C PRO A 11 15.22 -13.37 1.48
N ILE A 12 14.44 -13.84 0.51
CA ILE A 12 13.30 -14.72 0.74
C ILE A 12 13.87 -16.13 0.95
N SER A 13 13.77 -16.63 2.18
CA SER A 13 14.02 -18.05 2.46
C SER A 13 12.90 -18.91 1.85
N LEU A 14 13.18 -20.19 1.62
CA LEU A 14 12.29 -21.15 0.93
C LEU A 14 10.87 -21.29 1.53
N HIS A 15 10.60 -20.73 2.70
CA HIS A 15 9.32 -20.86 3.38
C HIS A 15 8.49 -19.57 3.29
N SER A 16 7.22 -19.76 2.90
CA SER A 16 6.08 -18.83 3.01
C SER A 16 6.35 -17.35 2.70
N PHE A 17 6.25 -17.01 1.41
CA PHE A 17 6.26 -15.63 0.91
C PHE A 17 4.96 -15.32 0.16
N TYR A 18 4.64 -14.03 0.05
CA TYR A 18 3.61 -13.53 -0.88
C TYR A 18 4.29 -12.93 -2.09
N GLY A 19 3.81 -13.28 -3.28
CA GLY A 19 4.26 -12.71 -4.53
C GLY A 19 3.06 -12.30 -5.38
N CYS A 20 3.16 -11.17 -6.06
CA CYS A 20 2.24 -10.84 -7.13
C CYS A 20 2.57 -11.72 -8.35
N MET A 21 1.55 -12.17 -9.09
CA MET A 21 1.76 -12.93 -10.33
C MET A 21 2.01 -12.01 -11.53
N ASP A 22 1.48 -10.79 -11.48
CA ASP A 22 1.55 -9.81 -12.58
C ASP A 22 2.82 -8.93 -12.51
N CYS A 23 3.44 -8.83 -11.34
CA CYS A 23 4.69 -8.08 -11.17
C CYS A 23 5.66 -8.81 -10.24
N SER A 24 6.96 -8.51 -10.38
CA SER A 24 8.03 -9.14 -9.57
C SER A 24 8.08 -8.68 -8.10
N PHE A 25 6.93 -8.26 -7.56
CA PHE A 25 6.80 -7.82 -6.18
C PHE A 25 6.61 -9.02 -5.26
N ILE A 26 7.57 -9.20 -4.36
CA ILE A 26 7.69 -10.35 -3.45
C ILE A 26 7.97 -9.84 -2.04
N LEU A 27 7.25 -10.40 -1.06
CA LEU A 27 7.33 -10.04 0.36
C LEU A 27 7.42 -11.27 1.24
N HIS A 28 8.11 -11.17 2.38
CA HIS A 28 7.92 -12.12 3.47
C HIS A 28 6.49 -12.06 3.98
N LYS A 29 5.94 -13.19 4.44
CA LYS A 29 4.61 -13.24 5.09
C LYS A 29 4.49 -12.21 6.22
N ILE A 30 5.50 -12.16 7.10
CA ILE A 30 5.57 -11.22 8.22
C ILE A 30 5.59 -9.77 7.72
N CYS A 31 6.36 -9.47 6.66
CA CYS A 31 6.39 -8.12 6.10
C CYS A 31 5.04 -7.72 5.49
N ALA A 32 4.31 -8.66 4.88
CA ALA A 32 2.96 -8.40 4.37
C ALA A 32 1.93 -8.22 5.50
N GLU A 33 1.99 -9.02 6.57
CA GLU A 33 1.14 -8.85 7.76
C GLU A 33 1.44 -7.54 8.50
N PHE A 34 2.71 -7.15 8.57
CA PHE A 34 3.14 -5.88 9.13
C PHE A 34 2.72 -4.69 8.26
N LEU A 35 2.71 -4.84 6.93
CA LEU A 35 2.07 -3.85 6.08
C LEU A 35 0.58 -3.78 6.35
N LYS A 36 -0.15 -4.91 6.41
CA LYS A 36 -1.58 -4.88 6.74
C LYS A 36 -1.82 -4.13 8.05
N SER A 37 -1.06 -4.41 9.11
CA SER A 37 -1.21 -3.70 10.37
C SER A 37 -0.82 -2.22 10.28
N ARG A 38 0.28 -1.84 9.59
CA ARG A 38 0.63 -0.42 9.37
C ARG A 38 -0.38 0.32 8.48
N TRP A 39 -0.92 -0.34 7.46
CA TRP A 39 -1.94 0.21 6.56
C TRP A 39 -3.28 0.40 7.27
N HIS A 40 -3.52 -0.33 8.37
CA HIS A 40 -4.64 -0.09 9.27
C HIS A 40 -4.37 0.95 10.39
N VAL A 41 -3.13 1.41 10.57
CA VAL A 41 -2.78 2.37 11.65
C VAL A 41 -3.00 3.83 11.24
N LEU A 42 -3.16 4.14 9.95
CA LEU A 42 -3.39 5.53 9.54
C LEU A 42 -4.81 6.00 9.86
N HIS A 43 -5.87 5.24 9.61
CA HIS A 43 -7.23 5.56 10.09
C HIS A 43 -8.08 4.29 10.18
N ASN A 44 -8.62 4.01 11.37
CA ASN A 44 -9.54 2.90 11.64
C ASN A 44 -11.02 3.28 11.37
N GLU A 45 -11.23 4.43 10.72
CA GLU A 45 -12.54 5.01 10.41
C GLU A 45 -12.95 4.64 8.98
N ARG A 46 -14.26 4.60 8.70
CA ARG A 46 -14.79 4.15 7.40
C ARG A 46 -14.44 5.17 6.32
N LEU A 47 -13.30 4.96 5.68
CA LEU A 47 -12.89 5.70 4.48
C LEU A 47 -13.93 5.48 3.37
N THR A 48 -14.46 6.57 2.84
CA THR A 48 -15.40 6.51 1.70
C THR A 48 -14.59 6.62 0.41
N LEU A 49 -14.85 5.71 -0.52
CA LEU A 49 -14.25 5.76 -1.85
C LEU A 49 -15.02 6.80 -2.68
N ALA A 50 -14.32 7.82 -3.17
CA ALA A 50 -14.88 8.80 -4.09
C ALA A 50 -13.97 9.04 -5.30
N PRO A 51 -14.55 9.39 -6.45
CA PRO A 51 -13.78 9.94 -7.56
C PRO A 51 -13.13 11.25 -7.11
N SER A 52 -11.86 11.45 -7.50
CA SER A 52 -11.21 12.74 -7.31
C SER A 52 -11.93 13.82 -8.12
N ASN A 53 -12.44 14.84 -7.45
CA ASN A 53 -12.99 16.04 -8.10
C ASN A 53 -11.89 16.97 -8.67
N SER A 54 -10.61 16.66 -8.39
CA SER A 54 -9.45 17.38 -8.89
C SER A 54 -8.72 16.54 -9.94
N SER A 55 -8.09 17.19 -10.92
CA SER A 55 -7.25 16.51 -11.91
C SER A 55 -6.01 15.84 -11.29
N TYR A 56 -5.65 16.24 -10.07
CA TYR A 56 -4.58 15.65 -9.27
C TYR A 56 -4.82 15.88 -7.77
N ILE A 57 -4.49 14.90 -6.94
CA ILE A 57 -4.49 15.02 -5.49
C ILE A 57 -3.19 14.44 -4.93
N VAL A 58 -2.66 15.10 -3.88
CA VAL A 58 -1.54 14.61 -3.09
C VAL A 58 -2.07 13.69 -2.01
N CYS A 59 -1.61 12.44 -1.97
CA CYS A 59 -1.94 11.51 -0.89
C CYS A 59 -1.30 11.97 0.42
N ASP A 60 -2.09 12.15 1.48
CA ASP A 60 -1.58 12.60 2.78
C ASP A 60 -0.61 11.59 3.43
N ALA A 61 -0.72 10.30 3.08
CA ALA A 61 0.14 9.27 3.63
C ALA A 61 1.51 9.17 2.96
N CYS A 62 1.60 9.40 1.65
CA CYS A 62 2.84 9.20 0.90
C CYS A 62 3.36 10.44 0.16
N GLY A 63 2.59 11.53 0.12
CA GLY A 63 2.93 12.77 -0.58
C GLY A 63 2.96 12.65 -2.11
N ILE A 64 2.51 11.52 -2.67
CA ILE A 64 2.51 11.25 -4.11
C ILE A 64 1.25 11.83 -4.74
N ILE A 65 1.43 12.40 -5.93
CA ILE A 65 0.35 12.91 -6.77
C ILE A 65 -0.34 11.73 -7.48
N SER A 66 -1.64 11.58 -7.25
CA SER A 66 -2.48 10.57 -7.92
C SER A 66 -3.64 11.22 -8.67
N ASN A 67 -4.04 10.59 -9.77
CA ASN A 67 -5.04 11.06 -10.74
C ASN A 67 -6.18 10.05 -10.91
N GLY A 68 -6.77 9.59 -9.79
CA GLY A 68 -7.74 8.50 -9.80
C GLY A 68 -8.71 8.51 -8.62
N PHE A 69 -9.07 7.32 -8.15
CA PHE A 69 -9.95 7.14 -6.99
C PHE A 69 -9.19 7.37 -5.70
N MET A 70 -9.86 7.98 -4.72
CA MET A 70 -9.28 8.21 -3.41
C MET A 70 -10.22 7.79 -2.29
N TYR A 71 -9.60 7.36 -1.20
CA TYR A 71 -10.23 7.29 0.09
C TYR A 71 -10.24 8.69 0.71
N HIS A 72 -11.42 9.16 1.11
CA HIS A 72 -11.55 10.40 1.85
C HIS A 72 -12.31 10.17 3.16
N HIS A 73 -11.86 10.86 4.20
CA HIS A 73 -12.57 10.99 5.48
C HIS A 73 -12.19 12.34 6.09
N GLU A 74 -13.17 13.23 6.24
CA GLU A 74 -12.96 14.64 6.63
C GLU A 74 -11.90 15.33 5.75
N ASP A 75 -10.83 15.86 6.34
CA ASP A 75 -9.74 16.54 5.66
C ASP A 75 -8.66 15.60 5.10
N LYS A 76 -8.80 14.28 5.33
CA LYS A 76 -7.80 13.29 4.92
C LYS A 76 -8.10 12.70 3.57
N LYS A 77 -7.06 12.64 2.72
CA LYS A 77 -7.11 12.12 1.36
C LYS A 77 -6.00 11.08 1.17
N LEU A 78 -6.40 9.84 0.97
CA LEU A 78 -5.50 8.70 0.76
C LEU A 78 -5.69 8.12 -0.64
N ASP A 79 -4.59 7.84 -1.32
CA ASP A 79 -4.61 7.17 -2.61
C ASP A 79 -4.93 5.67 -2.47
N VAL A 80 -5.63 5.11 -3.46
CA VAL A 80 -6.19 3.73 -3.41
C VAL A 80 -5.18 2.67 -3.93
N ARG A 81 -3.91 3.03 -4.06
CA ARG A 81 -2.90 2.18 -4.72
C ARG A 81 -2.44 0.97 -3.90
#